data_AF-A0A956FTM1-F1
#
_entry.id   AF-A0A956FTM1-F1
#
_cell.length_a   1.000
_cell.length_b   1.000
_cell.length_c   1.000
_cell.angle_alpha   90.00
_cell.angle_beta   90.00
_cell.angle_gamma   90.00
#
_symmetry.space_group_name_H-M   'P 1'
#
loop_
_entity.id
_entity.type
_entity.pdbx_description
1 polymer ?
#
loop_
_entity_poly.entity_id
_entity_poly.type
_entity_poly.pdbx_seq_one_letter_code
_entity_poly.pdbx_strand_id
1 'polypeptide(L)'
;FPGGTRSRSGMVETHLKLGLAGTAVEAFARNVTFGVKRPVFFVPATLNYALCLEAETLIEDWLKGAGAARYIIEDDESSQIDRVTAFFKKLVSLRSAMVVRFGEPIDPFGNAVDAAGGSLAPDGRSIDPATYVCRRGVPSVDATRDAGYTRELGEILPRIYSRETVVMWTHLVAHVLYRHLVAESAGYDLFGRQRRRGEVAMDHAQLVREVGEARDRLLELESANHVRVGPVLRNTAAAELVTQALDAWRGYHTKTVARQAGSEVVIEDPNLLLYYQNRLVGLAEELATEDTLAAARRITEEVSR
;
A
#
# COMPACT_ATOMS: atom_id res chain seq x y z
N PHE A 1 -13.12 3.25 -2.42
CA PHE A 1 -11.93 3.63 -3.21
C PHE A 1 -11.80 5.15 -3.27
N PRO A 2 -11.33 5.79 -2.19
CA PRO A 2 -11.26 7.25 -2.10
C PRO A 2 -10.23 7.88 -3.06
N GLY A 3 -9.25 7.15 -3.59
CA GLY A 3 -8.41 7.61 -4.71
C GLY A 3 -9.15 7.73 -6.04
N GLY A 4 -10.37 7.19 -6.14
CA GLY A 4 -11.22 7.22 -7.33
C GLY A 4 -10.81 6.29 -8.48
N THR A 5 -9.59 5.73 -8.44
CA THR A 5 -9.08 4.72 -9.39
C THR A 5 -8.24 3.67 -8.66
N ARG A 6 -7.79 2.63 -9.38
CA ARG A 6 -6.78 1.68 -8.86
C ARG A 6 -5.45 2.41 -8.60
N SER A 7 -4.67 1.93 -7.62
CA SER A 7 -3.32 2.43 -7.36
C SER A 7 -2.40 2.03 -8.53
N ARG A 8 -1.88 3.02 -9.25
CA ARG A 8 -1.02 2.80 -10.43
C ARG A 8 0.41 2.45 -10.03
N SER A 9 0.94 3.08 -8.98
CA SER A 9 2.29 2.81 -8.48
C SER A 9 2.39 1.58 -7.60
N GLY A 10 1.28 1.07 -7.05
CA GLY A 10 1.29 0.04 -6.01
C GLY A 10 1.48 0.58 -4.58
N MET A 11 1.68 1.90 -4.42
CA MET A 11 1.80 2.55 -3.11
C MET A 11 0.47 2.54 -2.35
N VAL A 12 0.58 2.68 -1.02
CA VAL A 12 -0.56 3.05 -0.15
C VAL A 12 -0.99 4.47 -0.50
N GLU A 13 -2.30 4.68 -0.65
CA GLU A 13 -2.85 5.99 -0.99
C GLU A 13 -2.58 7.01 0.12
N THR A 14 -1.92 8.10 -0.22
CA THR A 14 -1.61 9.21 0.69
C THR A 14 -2.56 10.39 0.53
N HIS A 15 -3.26 10.49 -0.60
CA HIS A 15 -4.16 11.61 -0.92
C HIS A 15 -5.53 11.12 -1.39
N LEU A 16 -6.60 11.62 -0.77
CA LEU A 16 -7.95 11.13 -1.01
C LEU A 16 -8.80 12.14 -1.78
N LYS A 17 -9.66 11.66 -2.69
CA LYS A 17 -10.77 12.47 -3.21
C LYS A 17 -11.83 12.59 -2.13
N LEU A 18 -12.04 13.81 -1.68
CA LEU A 18 -12.85 14.07 -0.49
C LEU A 18 -14.36 14.14 -0.74
N GLY A 19 -14.83 14.01 -1.98
CA GLY A 19 -16.26 14.16 -2.30
C GLY A 19 -17.17 13.23 -1.51
N LEU A 20 -16.87 11.93 -1.46
CA LEU A 20 -17.66 10.95 -0.71
C LEU A 20 -17.58 11.18 0.81
N ALA A 21 -16.40 11.55 1.31
CA ALA A 21 -16.20 11.88 2.72
C ALA A 21 -17.05 13.10 3.12
N GLY A 22 -17.05 14.14 2.28
CA GLY A 22 -17.84 15.34 2.47
C GLY A 22 -19.35 15.07 2.49
N THR A 23 -19.85 14.19 1.62
CA THR A 23 -21.26 13.78 1.66
C THR A 23 -21.64 13.14 2.99
N ALA A 24 -20.75 12.34 3.59
CA ALA A 24 -21.04 11.68 4.86
C ALA A 24 -20.99 12.66 6.06
N VAL A 25 -20.03 13.61 6.06
CA VAL A 25 -19.98 14.69 7.06
C VAL A 25 -21.25 15.55 6.99
N GLU A 26 -21.66 15.93 5.78
CA GLU A 26 -22.88 16.72 5.57
C GLU A 26 -24.14 15.94 5.96
N ALA A 27 -24.19 14.63 5.68
CA ALA A 27 -25.28 13.76 6.11
C ALA A 27 -25.37 13.69 7.64
N PHE A 28 -24.24 13.62 8.34
CA PHE A 28 -24.21 13.68 9.81
C PHE A 28 -24.77 15.02 10.31
N ALA A 29 -24.29 16.15 9.79
CA ALA A 29 -24.77 17.47 10.20
C ALA A 29 -26.29 17.65 9.99
N ARG A 30 -26.81 17.17 8.86
CA ARG A 30 -28.26 17.15 8.57
C ARG A 30 -29.02 16.26 9.53
N ASN A 31 -28.53 15.05 9.82
CA ASN A 31 -29.19 14.15 10.76
C ASN A 31 -29.37 14.81 12.12
N VAL A 32 -28.32 15.44 12.65
CA VAL A 32 -28.38 16.18 13.92
C VAL A 32 -29.38 17.34 13.83
N THR A 33 -29.31 18.14 12.76
CA THR A 33 -30.21 19.30 12.55
C THR A 33 -31.69 18.90 12.50
N PHE A 34 -32.01 17.76 11.89
CA PHE A 34 -33.39 17.26 11.78
C PHE A 34 -33.80 16.33 12.92
N GLY A 35 -32.96 16.13 13.94
CA GLY A 35 -33.25 15.21 15.05
C GLY A 35 -33.33 13.74 14.63
N VAL A 36 -32.72 13.37 13.50
CA VAL A 36 -32.68 11.99 12.99
C VAL A 36 -31.57 11.23 13.69
N LYS A 37 -31.93 10.22 14.48
CA LYS A 37 -30.98 9.34 15.18
C LYS A 37 -30.42 8.27 14.24
N ARG A 38 -29.54 8.66 13.33
CA ARG A 38 -28.82 7.75 12.44
C ARG A 38 -27.33 8.09 12.45
N PRO A 39 -26.48 7.28 13.11
CA PRO A 39 -25.06 7.53 13.14
C PRO A 39 -24.44 7.35 11.75
N VAL A 40 -23.32 8.03 11.54
CA VAL A 40 -22.49 7.92 10.34
C VAL A 40 -21.11 7.51 10.80
N PHE A 41 -20.56 6.47 10.20
CA PHE A 41 -19.24 5.96 10.52
C PHE A 41 -18.40 5.81 9.27
N PHE A 42 -17.10 5.96 9.43
CA PHE A 42 -16.11 5.55 8.45
C PHE A 42 -15.43 4.29 8.97
N VAL A 43 -15.48 3.21 8.19
CA VAL A 43 -14.73 1.98 8.46
C VAL A 43 -13.60 1.91 7.45
N PRO A 44 -12.36 2.25 7.85
CA PRO A 44 -11.20 2.17 6.96
C PRO A 44 -11.00 0.72 6.50
N ALA A 45 -10.80 0.50 5.21
CA ALA A 45 -10.56 -0.83 4.67
C ALA A 45 -9.40 -0.84 3.68
N THR A 46 -8.47 -1.78 3.84
CA THR A 46 -7.35 -1.99 2.92
C THR A 46 -7.54 -3.32 2.17
N LEU A 47 -7.23 -3.32 0.88
CA LEU A 47 -7.20 -4.51 0.04
C LEU A 47 -5.74 -4.78 -0.31
N ASN A 48 -5.24 -5.96 0.06
CA ASN A 48 -3.83 -6.29 -0.03
C ASN A 48 -3.70 -7.58 -0.84
N TYR A 49 -2.97 -7.52 -1.95
CA TYR A 49 -2.81 -8.62 -2.88
C TYR A 49 -1.36 -9.07 -2.87
N ALA A 50 -1.11 -10.38 -2.83
CA ALA A 50 0.23 -10.91 -3.08
C ALA A 50 0.61 -10.72 -4.56
N LEU A 51 -0.37 -10.78 -5.47
CA LEU A 51 -0.18 -10.59 -6.90
C LEU A 51 -1.33 -9.73 -7.46
N CYS A 52 -1.00 -8.73 -8.29
CA CYS A 52 -2.00 -7.86 -8.93
C CYS A 52 -1.99 -8.06 -10.44
N LEU A 53 -3.15 -8.42 -11.01
CA LEU A 53 -3.25 -8.84 -12.42
C LEU A 53 -2.81 -7.74 -13.39
N GLU A 54 -3.10 -6.50 -13.03
CA GLU A 54 -2.86 -5.32 -13.86
C GLU A 54 -1.57 -4.60 -13.47
N ALA A 55 -0.72 -5.19 -12.61
CA ALA A 55 0.48 -4.51 -12.12
C ALA A 55 1.35 -3.99 -13.26
N GLU A 56 1.46 -4.75 -14.36
CA GLU A 56 2.23 -4.40 -15.54
C GLU A 56 1.74 -3.11 -16.20
N THR A 57 0.45 -3.03 -16.53
CA THR A 57 -0.13 -1.83 -17.17
C THR A 57 -0.19 -0.65 -16.19
N LEU A 58 -0.51 -0.92 -14.92
CA LEU A 58 -0.60 0.10 -13.87
C LEU A 58 0.75 0.80 -13.64
N ILE A 59 1.84 0.05 -13.53
CA ILE A 59 3.16 0.65 -13.27
C ILE A 59 3.71 1.37 -14.50
N GLU A 60 3.45 0.84 -15.70
CA GLU A 60 3.84 1.52 -16.93
C GLU A 60 3.12 2.87 -17.06
N ASP A 61 1.82 2.93 -16.77
CA ASP A 61 1.07 4.18 -16.77
C ASP A 61 1.57 5.17 -15.71
N TRP A 62 1.94 4.68 -14.52
CA TRP A 62 2.54 5.54 -13.50
C TRP A 62 3.90 6.10 -13.95
N LEU A 63 4.77 5.28 -14.53
CA LEU A 63 6.07 5.70 -15.05
C LEU A 63 5.95 6.66 -16.23
N LYS A 64 4.97 6.48 -17.13
CA LYS A 64 4.66 7.44 -18.21
C LYS A 64 4.28 8.81 -17.62
N GLY A 65 3.40 8.81 -16.60
CA GLY A 65 2.98 10.02 -15.92
C GLY A 65 4.12 10.73 -15.19
N ALA A 66 4.98 9.97 -14.50
CA ALA A 66 6.13 10.51 -13.77
C ALA A 66 7.29 10.97 -14.68
N GLY A 67 7.47 10.32 -15.84
CA GLY A 67 8.67 10.45 -16.68
C GLY A 67 8.59 11.40 -17.87
N ALA A 68 7.40 11.89 -18.23
CA ALA A 68 7.17 12.69 -19.43
C ALA A 68 7.95 12.12 -20.65
N ALA A 69 8.78 12.92 -21.33
CA ALA A 69 9.51 12.55 -22.56
C ALA A 69 10.62 11.49 -22.40
N ARG A 70 10.88 10.97 -21.18
CA ARG A 70 11.97 10.01 -20.93
C ARG A 70 11.52 8.54 -21.01
N TYR A 71 10.22 8.25 -21.13
CA TYR A 71 9.71 6.88 -21.18
C TYR A 71 9.27 6.52 -22.60
N ILE A 72 10.02 5.63 -23.27
CA ILE A 72 9.65 5.07 -24.58
C ILE A 72 8.97 3.73 -24.29
N ILE A 73 7.77 3.57 -24.83
CA ILE A 73 6.87 2.44 -24.55
C ILE A 73 6.99 1.43 -25.70
N GLU A 74 7.08 0.14 -25.38
CA GLU A 74 6.64 -0.94 -26.27
C GLU A 74 5.23 -1.32 -25.81
N ASP A 75 4.27 -1.16 -26.71
CA ASP A 75 2.84 -1.30 -26.46
C ASP A 75 2.46 -2.79 -26.43
N ASP A 76 1.88 -3.27 -25.33
CA ASP A 76 1.25 -4.59 -25.29
C ASP A 76 0.07 -4.63 -24.32
N GLU A 77 -1.05 -4.05 -24.74
CA GLU A 77 -2.37 -4.37 -24.17
C GLU A 77 -3.03 -5.49 -24.97
N SER A 78 -3.14 -6.67 -24.37
CA SER A 78 -4.26 -7.57 -24.73
C SER A 78 -4.83 -8.29 -23.51
N SER A 79 -6.08 -7.93 -23.22
CA SER A 79 -7.01 -8.65 -22.36
C SER A 79 -7.37 -9.99 -23.01
N GLN A 80 -6.69 -11.07 -22.61
CA GLN A 80 -7.10 -12.43 -22.95
C GLN A 80 -7.87 -13.05 -21.79
N ILE A 81 -9.07 -13.59 -22.07
CA ILE A 81 -9.91 -14.33 -21.11
C ILE A 81 -9.14 -15.50 -20.48
N ASP A 82 -8.20 -16.08 -21.22
CA ASP A 82 -7.28 -17.12 -20.73
C ASP A 82 -6.39 -16.61 -19.59
N ARG A 83 -5.97 -15.33 -19.64
CA ARG A 83 -5.16 -14.69 -18.60
C ARG A 83 -5.93 -14.50 -17.30
N VAL A 84 -7.21 -14.11 -17.39
CA VAL A 84 -8.11 -13.99 -16.23
C VAL A 84 -8.33 -15.38 -15.60
N THR A 85 -8.52 -16.41 -16.41
CA THR A 85 -8.71 -17.79 -15.94
C THR A 85 -7.45 -18.36 -15.30
N ALA A 86 -6.27 -18.15 -15.90
CA ALA A 86 -4.98 -18.53 -15.34
C ALA A 86 -4.70 -17.79 -14.03
N PHE A 87 -5.05 -16.50 -13.96
CA PHE A 87 -5.01 -15.70 -12.73
C PHE A 87 -5.85 -16.31 -11.62
N PHE A 88 -7.14 -16.61 -11.87
CA PHE A 88 -8.00 -17.20 -10.85
C PHE A 88 -7.49 -18.57 -10.39
N LYS A 89 -7.03 -19.42 -11.31
CA LYS A 89 -6.41 -20.72 -10.95
C LYS A 89 -5.20 -20.53 -10.04
N LYS A 90 -4.29 -19.61 -10.40
CA LYS A 90 -3.08 -19.34 -9.61
C LYS A 90 -3.40 -18.69 -8.27
N LEU A 91 -4.34 -17.73 -8.23
CA LEU A 91 -4.80 -17.08 -7.01
C LEU A 91 -5.46 -18.07 -6.04
N VAL A 92 -6.26 -19.01 -6.55
CA VAL A 92 -6.86 -20.08 -5.73
C VAL A 92 -5.80 -21.06 -5.21
N SER A 93 -4.73 -21.32 -5.97
CA SER A 93 -3.61 -22.16 -5.49
C SER A 93 -2.73 -21.48 -4.44
N LEU A 94 -2.71 -20.15 -4.40
CA LEU A 94 -1.88 -19.39 -3.47
C LEU A 94 -2.64 -19.16 -2.16
N ARG A 95 -2.11 -19.73 -1.08
CA ARG A 95 -2.65 -19.50 0.27
C ARG A 95 -2.56 -18.00 0.61
N SER A 96 -3.67 -17.41 1.04
CA SER A 96 -3.75 -16.00 1.46
C SER A 96 -3.27 -15.01 0.39
N ALA A 97 -3.58 -15.26 -0.88
CA ALA A 97 -3.22 -14.38 -2.00
C ALA A 97 -3.87 -12.99 -1.96
N MET A 98 -4.97 -12.83 -1.20
CA MET A 98 -5.65 -11.57 -0.99
C MET A 98 -6.10 -11.45 0.48
N VAL A 99 -5.86 -10.30 1.10
CA VAL A 99 -6.32 -9.96 2.45
C VAL A 99 -7.09 -8.65 2.39
N VAL A 100 -8.37 -8.71 2.75
CA VAL A 100 -9.18 -7.52 3.05
C VAL A 100 -9.12 -7.30 4.55
N ARG A 101 -8.72 -6.10 4.95
CA ARG A 101 -8.61 -5.75 6.36
C ARG A 101 -9.46 -4.52 6.65
N PHE A 102 -10.34 -4.64 7.64
CA PHE A 102 -11.08 -3.54 8.22
C PHE A 102 -10.33 -3.02 9.44
N GLY A 103 -10.10 -1.70 9.47
CA GLY A 103 -9.60 -0.99 10.64
C GLY A 103 -10.73 -0.62 11.59
N GLU A 104 -10.35 -0.05 12.73
CA GLU A 104 -11.30 0.45 13.72
C GLU A 104 -12.17 1.57 13.13
N PRO A 105 -13.49 1.57 13.42
CA PRO A 105 -14.40 2.61 12.96
C PRO A 105 -14.06 3.97 13.61
N ILE A 106 -14.24 5.02 12.82
CA ILE A 106 -14.17 6.40 13.28
C ILE A 106 -15.47 7.14 12.93
N ASP A 107 -15.77 8.20 13.67
CA ASP A 107 -16.86 9.10 13.33
C ASP A 107 -16.44 10.07 12.20
N PRO A 108 -17.36 10.92 11.68
CA PRO A 108 -17.06 11.84 10.58
C PRO A 108 -16.03 12.93 10.91
N PHE A 109 -15.65 13.07 12.17
CA PHE A 109 -14.69 14.05 12.68
C PHE A 109 -13.35 13.38 13.06
N GLY A 110 -13.22 12.08 12.80
CA GLY A 110 -12.00 11.32 13.04
C GLY A 110 -11.83 10.82 14.46
N ASN A 111 -12.86 10.89 15.31
CA ASN A 111 -12.81 10.34 16.65
C ASN A 111 -12.99 8.82 16.61
N ALA A 112 -12.32 8.12 17.53
CA ALA A 112 -12.52 6.69 17.72
C ALA A 112 -13.96 6.42 18.18
N VAL A 113 -14.50 5.25 17.80
CA VAL A 113 -15.86 4.84 18.13
C VAL A 113 -15.82 3.57 18.97
N ASP A 114 -16.57 3.53 20.07
CA ASP A 114 -16.68 2.35 20.92
C ASP A 114 -17.64 1.29 20.34
N ALA A 115 -17.75 0.14 21.01
CA ALA A 115 -18.62 -0.96 20.58
C ALA A 115 -20.13 -0.62 20.59
N ALA A 116 -20.53 0.41 21.32
CA ALA A 116 -21.91 0.91 21.36
C ALA A 116 -22.17 1.98 20.28
N GLY A 117 -21.14 2.40 19.53
CA GLY A 117 -21.24 3.45 18.52
C GLY A 117 -21.03 4.87 19.06
N GLY A 118 -20.54 5.02 20.29
CA GLY A 118 -20.23 6.30 20.91
C GLY A 118 -18.85 6.83 20.50
N SER A 119 -18.75 8.12 20.19
CA SER A 119 -17.46 8.77 19.90
C SER A 119 -16.65 8.97 21.17
N LEU A 120 -15.33 8.81 21.05
CA LEU A 120 -14.36 8.94 22.13
C LEU A 120 -13.32 10.02 21.81
N ALA A 121 -13.01 10.84 22.81
CA ALA A 121 -11.85 11.71 22.79
C ALA A 121 -10.54 10.90 22.84
N PRO A 122 -9.38 11.51 22.53
CA PRO A 122 -8.07 10.82 22.59
C PRO A 122 -7.71 10.23 23.96
N ASP A 123 -8.29 10.77 25.05
CA ASP A 123 -8.13 10.27 26.42
C ASP A 123 -9.13 9.15 26.79
N GLY A 124 -9.96 8.72 25.84
CA GLY A 124 -10.96 7.67 26.02
C GLY A 124 -12.29 8.14 26.60
N ARG A 125 -12.47 9.43 26.91
CA ARG A 125 -13.76 9.94 27.40
C ARG A 125 -14.80 9.98 26.27
N SER A 126 -16.04 9.63 26.59
CA SER A 126 -17.15 9.78 25.65
C SER A 126 -17.40 11.26 25.35
N ILE A 127 -17.61 11.54 24.06
CA ILE A 127 -17.94 12.87 23.55
C ILE A 127 -19.21 12.80 22.71
N ASP A 128 -19.96 13.91 22.68
CA ASP A 128 -21.11 14.05 21.78
C ASP A 128 -20.65 14.71 20.47
N PRO A 129 -20.54 13.95 19.36
CA PRO A 129 -20.12 14.50 18.08
C PRO A 129 -21.12 15.50 17.50
N ALA A 130 -22.37 15.56 18.00
CA ALA A 130 -23.33 16.60 17.59
C ALA A 130 -22.83 18.01 17.93
N THR A 131 -21.99 18.15 18.95
CA THR A 131 -21.43 19.45 19.36
C THR A 131 -20.56 20.09 18.27
N TYR A 132 -19.91 19.29 17.41
CA TYR A 132 -19.12 19.79 16.28
C TYR A 132 -19.97 20.48 15.22
N VAL A 133 -21.24 20.13 15.12
CA VAL A 133 -22.17 20.71 14.13
C VAL A 133 -23.09 21.77 14.72
N CYS A 134 -22.86 22.16 15.97
CA CYS A 134 -23.62 23.20 16.66
C CYS A 134 -22.97 24.58 16.52
N ARG A 135 -23.80 25.61 16.30
CA ARG A 135 -23.41 27.02 16.39
C ARG A 135 -24.18 27.66 17.52
N ARG A 136 -23.48 28.16 18.54
CA ARG A 136 -24.09 28.72 19.77
C ARG A 136 -25.10 27.75 20.42
N GLY A 137 -24.76 26.46 20.44
CA GLY A 137 -25.59 25.41 21.02
C GLY A 137 -26.76 24.94 20.14
N VAL A 138 -26.95 25.51 18.95
CA VAL A 138 -28.01 25.10 18.01
C VAL A 138 -27.38 24.33 16.85
N PRO A 139 -27.81 23.09 16.56
CA PRO A 139 -27.38 22.36 15.37
C PRO A 139 -27.63 23.15 14.08
N SER A 140 -26.63 23.22 13.21
CA SER A 140 -26.77 23.89 11.92
C SER A 140 -25.89 23.24 10.85
N VAL A 141 -26.39 23.20 9.61
CA VAL A 141 -25.58 22.87 8.44
C VAL A 141 -24.72 24.08 8.08
N ASP A 142 -23.41 23.87 7.94
CA ASP A 142 -22.44 24.91 7.60
C ASP A 142 -21.40 24.32 6.63
N ALA A 143 -21.52 24.67 5.36
CA ALA A 143 -20.69 24.11 4.30
C ALA A 143 -19.19 24.41 4.49
N THR A 144 -18.84 25.57 5.06
CA THR A 144 -17.44 25.95 5.27
C THR A 144 -16.81 25.14 6.40
N ARG A 145 -17.54 24.98 7.51
CA ARG A 145 -17.12 24.14 8.64
C ARG A 145 -17.03 22.67 8.22
N ASP A 146 -18.07 22.16 7.55
CA ASP A 146 -18.14 20.74 7.15
C ASP A 146 -17.03 20.41 6.14
N ALA A 147 -16.67 21.33 5.24
CA ALA A 147 -15.50 21.21 4.39
C ALA A 147 -14.17 21.21 5.17
N GLY A 148 -14.12 21.88 6.32
CA GLY A 148 -13.02 21.82 7.29
C GLY A 148 -12.79 20.41 7.83
N TYR A 149 -13.83 19.83 8.42
CA TYR A 149 -13.78 18.46 8.95
C TYR A 149 -13.52 17.43 7.85
N THR A 150 -14.07 17.65 6.66
CA THR A 150 -13.80 16.80 5.50
C THR A 150 -12.32 16.80 5.11
N ARG A 151 -11.63 17.94 5.19
CA ARG A 151 -10.18 18.04 4.96
C ARG A 151 -9.39 17.32 6.05
N GLU A 152 -9.74 17.50 7.31
CA GLU A 152 -9.11 16.78 8.43
C GLU A 152 -9.24 15.27 8.29
N LEU A 153 -10.43 14.79 7.92
CA LEU A 153 -10.66 13.37 7.65
C LEU A 153 -9.80 12.86 6.46
N GLY A 154 -9.58 13.72 5.46
CA GLY A 154 -8.67 13.50 4.35
C GLY A 154 -7.22 13.26 4.76
N GLU A 155 -6.79 13.81 5.90
CA GLU A 155 -5.46 13.60 6.49
C GLU A 155 -5.44 12.37 7.42
N ILE A 156 -6.53 12.11 8.13
CA ILE A 156 -6.64 11.01 9.11
C ILE A 156 -6.68 9.65 8.41
N LEU A 157 -7.52 9.50 7.40
CA LEU A 157 -7.75 8.21 6.73
C LEU A 157 -6.48 7.61 6.09
N PRO A 158 -5.62 8.36 5.36
CA PRO A 158 -4.36 7.84 4.86
C PRO A 158 -3.43 7.28 5.94
N ARG A 159 -3.34 7.95 7.10
CA ARG A 159 -2.53 7.45 8.23
C ARG A 159 -3.07 6.11 8.75
N ILE A 160 -4.39 5.95 8.79
CA ILE A 160 -5.01 4.67 9.14
C ILE A 160 -4.73 3.62 8.05
N TYR A 161 -4.82 3.98 6.77
CA TYR A 161 -4.51 3.05 5.68
C TYR A 161 -3.07 2.54 5.72
N SER A 162 -2.10 3.39 6.06
CA SER A 162 -0.71 2.96 6.25
C SER A 162 -0.61 1.93 7.39
N ARG A 163 -1.24 2.20 8.53
CA ARG A 163 -1.24 1.29 9.69
C ARG A 163 -1.99 -0.02 9.45
N GLU A 164 -3.08 0.03 8.70
CA GLU A 164 -3.91 -1.14 8.40
C GLU A 164 -3.53 -1.85 7.10
N THR A 165 -2.45 -1.41 6.43
CA THR A 165 -1.91 -2.11 5.27
C THR A 165 -1.27 -3.42 5.69
N VAL A 166 -1.63 -4.50 5.00
CA VAL A 166 -1.08 -5.83 5.22
C VAL A 166 0.05 -6.08 4.23
N VAL A 167 1.28 -6.19 4.74
CA VAL A 167 2.45 -6.53 3.94
C VAL A 167 2.43 -8.01 3.58
N MET A 168 2.59 -8.30 2.30
CA MET A 168 2.59 -9.64 1.73
C MET A 168 4.04 -10.06 1.44
N TRP A 169 4.30 -11.37 1.36
CA TRP A 169 5.66 -11.88 1.14
C TRP A 169 6.28 -11.40 -0.18
N THR A 170 5.46 -11.26 -1.23
CA THR A 170 5.87 -10.69 -2.52
C THR A 170 6.31 -9.23 -2.40
N HIS A 171 5.65 -8.42 -1.56
CA HIS A 171 6.07 -7.04 -1.31
C HIS A 171 7.45 -7.00 -0.63
N LEU A 172 7.66 -7.83 0.39
CA LEU A 172 8.91 -7.87 1.14
C LEU A 172 10.09 -8.32 0.27
N VAL A 173 9.92 -9.44 -0.47
CA VAL A 173 10.98 -9.94 -1.36
C VAL A 173 11.25 -8.93 -2.49
N ALA A 174 10.21 -8.29 -3.04
CA ALA A 174 10.38 -7.24 -4.04
C ALA A 174 11.15 -6.04 -3.48
N HIS A 175 10.89 -5.64 -2.25
CA HIS A 175 11.57 -4.54 -1.58
C HIS A 175 13.06 -4.78 -1.36
N VAL A 176 13.43 -5.98 -0.88
CA VAL A 176 14.86 -6.32 -0.72
C VAL A 176 15.57 -6.34 -2.07
N LEU A 177 14.99 -6.98 -3.09
CA LEU A 177 15.55 -6.99 -4.45
C LEU A 177 15.64 -5.58 -5.06
N TYR A 178 14.64 -4.73 -4.87
CA TYR A 178 14.64 -3.38 -5.42
C TYR A 178 15.66 -2.50 -4.70
N ARG A 179 15.83 -2.65 -3.38
CA ARG A 179 16.89 -1.98 -2.62
C ARG A 179 18.28 -2.40 -3.07
N HIS A 180 18.50 -3.68 -3.37
CA HIS A 180 19.73 -4.16 -4.00
C HIS A 180 19.95 -3.52 -5.37
N LEU A 181 18.91 -3.47 -6.21
CA LEU A 181 18.95 -2.77 -7.50
C LEU A 181 19.33 -1.29 -7.35
N VAL A 182 18.80 -0.60 -6.33
CA VAL A 182 19.12 0.80 -6.01
C VAL A 182 20.60 0.98 -5.63
N ALA A 183 21.15 0.05 -4.84
CA ALA A 183 22.56 0.07 -4.46
C ALA A 183 23.49 -0.17 -5.67
N GLU A 184 23.21 -1.18 -6.48
CA GLU A 184 24.00 -1.57 -7.66
C GLU A 184 23.87 -0.60 -8.86
N SER A 185 22.97 0.37 -8.76
CA SER A 185 22.77 1.40 -9.79
C SER A 185 22.78 2.81 -9.21
N ALA A 186 23.66 3.04 -8.24
CA ALA A 186 23.67 4.29 -7.47
C ALA A 186 23.91 5.58 -8.30
N GLY A 187 24.46 5.46 -9.51
CA GLY A 187 24.64 6.56 -10.46
C GLY A 187 23.45 6.84 -11.39
N TYR A 188 22.37 6.06 -11.31
CA TYR A 188 21.20 6.18 -12.17
C TYR A 188 20.00 6.73 -11.40
N ASP A 189 19.20 7.57 -12.08
CA ASP A 189 17.87 7.94 -11.62
C ASP A 189 16.89 6.76 -11.76
N LEU A 190 15.67 6.93 -11.26
CA LEU A 190 14.58 5.94 -11.34
C LEU A 190 14.45 5.37 -12.75
N PHE A 191 14.37 6.22 -13.78
CA PHE A 191 14.16 5.79 -15.17
C PHE A 191 15.36 5.07 -15.77
N GLY A 192 16.59 5.49 -15.45
CA GLY A 192 17.81 4.78 -15.82
C GLY A 192 17.84 3.38 -15.24
N ARG A 193 17.46 3.23 -13.97
CA ARG A 193 17.38 1.95 -13.27
C ARG A 193 16.33 1.01 -13.86
N GLN A 194 15.19 1.55 -14.27
CA GLN A 194 14.11 0.75 -14.86
C GLN A 194 14.49 0.07 -16.19
N ARG A 195 15.55 0.54 -16.86
CA ARG A 195 16.05 -0.07 -18.11
C ARG A 195 17.00 -1.24 -17.90
N ARG A 196 17.48 -1.49 -16.67
CA ARG A 196 18.48 -2.51 -16.35
C ARG A 196 17.88 -3.90 -16.20
N ARG A 197 17.17 -4.36 -17.23
CA ARG A 197 16.49 -5.66 -17.27
C ARG A 197 17.50 -6.79 -17.41
N GLY A 198 17.51 -7.71 -16.44
CA GLY A 198 18.41 -8.87 -16.45
C GLY A 198 19.88 -8.56 -16.17
N GLU A 199 20.24 -7.30 -15.91
CA GLU A 199 21.64 -6.88 -15.70
C GLU A 199 22.10 -7.02 -14.25
N VAL A 200 21.16 -6.98 -13.30
CA VAL A 200 21.46 -7.00 -11.86
C VAL A 200 20.97 -8.30 -11.27
N ALA A 201 21.87 -8.96 -10.55
CA ALA A 201 21.60 -10.17 -9.82
C ALA A 201 22.01 -10.00 -8.35
N MET A 202 21.35 -10.76 -7.47
CA MET A 202 21.65 -10.82 -6.05
C MET A 202 21.96 -12.26 -5.68
N ASP A 203 22.99 -12.50 -4.88
CA ASP A 203 23.26 -13.84 -4.34
C ASP A 203 22.04 -14.32 -3.54
N HIS A 204 21.59 -15.55 -3.79
CA HIS A 204 20.40 -16.10 -3.16
C HIS A 204 20.56 -16.20 -1.64
N ALA A 205 21.73 -16.56 -1.13
CA ALA A 205 21.95 -16.62 0.30
C ALA A 205 21.92 -15.22 0.93
N GLN A 206 22.42 -14.19 0.24
CA GLN A 206 22.26 -12.79 0.65
C GLN A 206 20.79 -12.38 0.68
N LEU A 207 20.03 -12.65 -0.38
CA LEU A 207 18.60 -12.33 -0.45
C LEU A 207 17.82 -12.95 0.72
N VAL A 208 18.08 -14.23 1.02
CA VAL A 208 17.43 -14.93 2.13
C VAL A 208 17.75 -14.28 3.49
N ARG A 209 19.02 -13.89 3.71
CA ARG A 209 19.42 -13.21 4.95
C ARG A 209 18.70 -11.86 5.08
N GLU A 210 18.77 -11.02 4.06
CA GLU A 210 18.16 -9.69 4.10
C GLU A 210 16.62 -9.72 4.18
N VAL A 211 15.97 -10.70 3.54
CA VAL A 211 14.53 -10.93 3.71
C VAL A 211 14.19 -11.33 5.14
N GLY A 212 15.02 -12.17 5.78
CA GLY A 212 14.84 -12.54 7.19
C GLY A 212 14.97 -11.32 8.11
N GLU A 213 16.03 -10.54 7.93
CA GLU A 213 16.29 -9.32 8.71
C GLU A 213 15.19 -8.25 8.55
N ALA A 214 14.68 -8.06 7.34
CA ALA A 214 13.58 -7.14 7.06
C ALA A 214 12.22 -7.68 7.58
N ARG A 215 12.01 -9.00 7.53
CA ARG A 215 10.83 -9.66 8.12
C ARG A 215 10.78 -9.44 9.63
N ASP A 216 11.91 -9.63 10.31
CA ASP A 216 11.96 -9.54 11.77
C ASP A 216 11.69 -8.09 12.22
N ARG A 217 12.24 -7.08 11.52
CA ARG A 217 11.90 -5.65 11.72
C ARG A 217 10.42 -5.35 11.44
N LEU A 218 9.83 -5.93 10.39
CA LEU A 218 8.39 -5.78 10.12
C LEU A 218 7.52 -6.32 11.27
N LEU A 219 7.93 -7.41 11.91
CA LEU A 219 7.21 -7.99 13.05
C LEU A 219 7.32 -7.08 14.29
N GLU A 220 8.47 -6.44 14.50
CA GLU A 220 8.65 -5.41 15.54
C GLU A 220 7.72 -4.20 15.29
N LEU A 221 7.71 -3.67 14.06
CA LEU A 221 6.83 -2.56 13.66
C LEU A 221 5.34 -2.90 13.81
N GLU A 222 4.95 -4.14 13.51
CA GLU A 222 3.58 -4.59 13.74
C GLU A 222 3.24 -4.65 15.23
N SER A 223 4.16 -5.12 16.08
CA SER A 223 3.96 -5.15 17.53
C SER A 223 3.77 -3.73 18.12
N ALA A 224 4.39 -2.74 17.49
CA ALA A 224 4.22 -1.32 17.78
C ALA A 224 3.01 -0.68 17.06
N ASN A 225 2.18 -1.47 16.36
CA ASN A 225 0.94 -1.02 15.70
C ASN A 225 1.14 -0.05 14.50
N HIS A 226 2.33 -0.09 13.87
CA HIS A 226 2.68 0.74 12.70
C HIS A 226 2.26 0.12 11.36
N VAL A 227 2.15 -1.20 11.28
CA VAL A 227 1.80 -1.94 10.06
C VAL A 227 1.13 -3.26 10.42
N ARG A 228 0.66 -4.01 9.42
CA ARG A 228 0.19 -5.40 9.56
C ARG A 228 1.01 -6.33 8.68
N VAL A 229 1.19 -7.56 9.15
CA VAL A 229 1.93 -8.60 8.46
C VAL A 229 1.01 -9.76 8.08
N GLY A 230 1.03 -10.12 6.79
CA GLY A 230 0.26 -11.24 6.26
C GLY A 230 0.66 -12.59 6.85
N PRO A 231 -0.25 -13.58 6.89
CA PRO A 231 -0.03 -14.85 7.59
C PRO A 231 1.10 -15.70 6.99
N VAL A 232 1.32 -15.64 5.67
CA VAL A 232 2.46 -16.32 5.02
C VAL A 232 3.77 -15.67 5.45
N LEU A 233 3.88 -14.34 5.32
CA LEU A 233 5.08 -13.59 5.72
C LEU A 233 5.44 -13.84 7.19
N ARG A 234 4.44 -13.91 8.08
CA ARG A 234 4.63 -14.18 9.50
C ARG A 234 5.19 -15.56 9.82
N ASN A 235 4.60 -16.59 9.22
CA ASN A 235 4.76 -17.97 9.70
C ASN A 235 5.73 -18.81 8.86
N THR A 236 6.31 -18.23 7.81
CA THR A 236 7.16 -18.95 6.86
C THR A 236 8.61 -18.48 6.99
N ALA A 237 9.55 -19.42 6.89
CA ALA A 237 10.98 -19.14 6.93
C ALA A 237 11.42 -18.30 5.72
N ALA A 238 12.44 -17.44 5.89
CA ALA A 238 12.87 -16.51 4.85
C ALA A 238 13.23 -17.18 3.51
N ALA A 239 13.92 -18.33 3.56
CA ALA A 239 14.25 -19.11 2.35
C ALA A 239 13.00 -19.56 1.57
N GLU A 240 11.96 -19.96 2.30
CA GLU A 240 10.70 -20.37 1.72
C GLU A 240 9.89 -19.17 1.23
N LEU A 241 9.95 -18.01 1.92
CA LEU A 241 9.33 -16.77 1.43
C LEU A 241 9.90 -16.34 0.08
N VAL A 242 11.22 -16.40 -0.09
CA VAL A 242 11.90 -16.12 -1.37
C VAL A 242 11.42 -17.08 -2.44
N THR A 243 11.45 -18.38 -2.17
CA THR A 243 10.97 -19.42 -3.11
C THR A 243 9.52 -19.17 -3.52
N GLN A 244 8.62 -18.96 -2.55
CA GLN A 244 7.21 -18.72 -2.82
C GLN A 244 6.96 -17.41 -3.57
N ALA A 245 7.77 -16.36 -3.37
CA ALA A 245 7.66 -15.12 -4.14
C ALA A 245 8.06 -15.32 -5.61
N LEU A 246 9.19 -15.97 -5.87
CA LEU A 246 9.65 -16.27 -7.22
C LEU A 246 8.65 -17.16 -7.98
N ASP A 247 8.09 -18.16 -7.31
CA ASP A 247 7.05 -19.02 -7.88
C ASP A 247 5.72 -18.27 -8.11
N ALA A 248 5.35 -17.38 -7.18
CA ALA A 248 4.18 -16.51 -7.34
C ALA A 248 4.32 -15.60 -8.57
N TRP A 249 5.50 -15.06 -8.87
CA TRP A 249 5.72 -14.24 -10.06
C TRP A 249 5.83 -15.04 -11.35
N ARG A 250 6.34 -16.27 -11.32
CA ARG A 250 6.58 -17.10 -12.51
C ARG A 250 5.31 -17.33 -13.34
N GLY A 251 5.25 -16.82 -14.56
CA GLY A 251 4.12 -17.01 -15.47
C GLY A 251 2.80 -16.39 -14.99
N TYR A 252 2.88 -15.47 -14.02
CA TYR A 252 1.73 -14.67 -13.60
C TYR A 252 1.56 -13.43 -14.48
N HIS A 253 2.67 -12.72 -14.68
CA HIS A 253 2.79 -11.62 -15.61
C HIS A 253 3.33 -12.11 -16.96
N THR A 254 3.17 -11.31 -18.01
CA THR A 254 3.81 -11.62 -19.30
C THR A 254 5.34 -11.57 -19.16
N LYS A 255 5.83 -10.61 -18.37
CA LYS A 255 7.23 -10.42 -17.99
C LYS A 255 7.51 -11.08 -16.64
N THR A 256 8.60 -11.83 -16.53
CA THR A 256 9.02 -12.40 -15.23
C THR A 256 9.58 -11.28 -14.35
N VAL A 257 9.17 -11.19 -13.08
CA VAL A 257 9.64 -10.13 -12.17
C VAL A 257 11.11 -10.36 -11.77
N ALA A 258 11.38 -11.56 -11.26
CA ALA A 258 12.71 -12.02 -10.89
C ALA A 258 12.78 -13.54 -11.07
N ARG A 259 13.98 -14.05 -11.32
CA ARG A 259 14.23 -15.46 -11.67
C ARG A 259 15.45 -15.99 -10.93
N GLN A 260 15.36 -17.21 -10.42
CA GLN A 260 16.53 -17.96 -9.95
C GLN A 260 17.41 -18.38 -11.14
N ALA A 261 18.71 -18.06 -11.08
CA ALA A 261 19.74 -18.44 -12.04
C ALA A 261 20.97 -18.98 -11.28
N GLY A 262 21.05 -20.30 -11.10
CA GLY A 262 22.13 -20.90 -10.30
C GLY A 262 22.04 -20.47 -8.84
N SER A 263 23.11 -19.88 -8.30
CA SER A 263 23.15 -19.32 -6.94
C SER A 263 22.60 -17.90 -6.84
N GLU A 264 22.23 -17.27 -7.96
CA GLU A 264 21.79 -15.87 -7.98
C GLU A 264 20.30 -15.75 -8.30
N VAL A 265 19.71 -14.64 -7.89
CA VAL A 265 18.37 -14.18 -8.29
C VAL A 265 18.54 -12.96 -9.19
N VAL A 266 18.17 -13.12 -10.46
CA VAL A 266 18.26 -12.08 -11.47
C VAL A 266 16.97 -11.25 -11.46
N ILE A 267 17.13 -9.93 -11.49
CA ILE A 267 16.03 -8.97 -11.61
C ILE A 267 15.70 -8.80 -13.10
N GLU A 268 14.61 -9.40 -13.54
CA GLU A 268 14.22 -9.48 -14.96
C GLU A 268 13.33 -8.28 -15.36
N ASP A 269 12.44 -7.84 -14.47
CA ASP A 269 11.57 -6.67 -14.68
C ASP A 269 11.62 -5.68 -13.51
N PRO A 270 12.48 -4.64 -13.60
CA PRO A 270 12.53 -3.57 -12.62
C PRO A 270 11.19 -2.83 -12.41
N ASN A 271 10.33 -2.72 -13.43
CA ASN A 271 9.04 -2.01 -13.32
C ASN A 271 8.08 -2.79 -12.43
N LEU A 272 7.88 -4.07 -12.73
CA LEU A 272 7.04 -4.91 -11.88
C LEU A 272 7.61 -5.06 -10.48
N LEU A 273 8.93 -5.12 -10.35
CA LEU A 273 9.60 -5.13 -9.05
C LEU A 273 9.30 -3.84 -8.26
N LEU A 274 9.40 -2.67 -8.91
CA LEU A 274 9.02 -1.38 -8.33
C LEU A 274 7.56 -1.36 -7.89
N TYR A 275 6.62 -1.86 -8.70
CA TYR A 275 5.21 -1.91 -8.33
C TYR A 275 4.98 -2.65 -7.00
N TYR A 276 5.56 -3.83 -6.85
CA TYR A 276 5.40 -4.63 -5.63
C TYR A 276 6.16 -4.04 -4.43
N GLN A 277 7.35 -3.47 -4.66
CA GLN A 277 8.12 -2.86 -3.59
C GLN A 277 7.48 -1.59 -3.04
N ASN A 278 6.74 -0.85 -3.89
CA ASN A 278 6.16 0.45 -3.54
C ASN A 278 5.18 0.39 -2.36
N ARG A 279 4.69 -0.79 -2.02
CA ARG A 279 3.89 -1.01 -0.81
C ARG A 279 4.67 -0.72 0.49
N LEU A 280 6.00 -0.79 0.44
CA LEU A 280 6.91 -0.62 1.58
C LEU A 280 7.70 0.71 1.55
N VAL A 281 7.43 1.62 0.62
CA VAL A 281 8.14 2.92 0.54
C VAL A 281 8.09 3.69 1.86
N GLY A 282 6.91 3.75 2.50
CA GLY A 282 6.74 4.43 3.77
C GLY A 282 7.39 3.74 4.97
N LEU A 283 8.00 2.57 4.78
CA LEU A 283 8.74 1.80 5.79
C LEU A 283 10.18 1.50 5.36
N ALA A 284 10.63 2.05 4.22
CA ALA A 284 11.87 1.62 3.57
C ALA A 284 13.09 1.84 4.47
N GLU A 285 13.15 2.98 5.16
CA GLU A 285 14.24 3.31 6.08
C GLU A 285 14.18 2.48 7.36
N GLU A 286 13.00 2.23 7.93
CA GLU A 286 12.86 1.37 9.12
C GLU A 286 13.23 -0.09 8.85
N LEU A 287 13.12 -0.55 7.60
CA LEU A 287 13.52 -1.90 7.18
C LEU A 287 14.98 -2.02 6.74
N ALA A 288 15.72 -0.91 6.75
CA ALA A 288 17.12 -0.89 6.35
C ALA A 288 18.07 -1.28 7.49
N THR A 289 19.19 -1.85 7.10
CA THR A 289 20.42 -1.91 7.91
C THR A 289 21.26 -0.66 7.66
N GLU A 290 22.31 -0.44 8.45
CA GLU A 290 23.26 0.66 8.21
C GLU A 290 23.83 0.62 6.78
N ASP A 291 24.17 -0.57 6.29
CA ASP A 291 24.72 -0.79 4.94
C ASP A 291 23.71 -0.49 3.82
N THR A 292 22.42 -0.70 4.08
CA THR A 292 21.36 -0.56 3.06
C THR A 292 20.56 0.74 3.19
N LEU A 293 20.85 1.56 4.21
CA LEU A 293 20.11 2.79 4.50
C LEU A 293 20.20 3.83 3.37
N ALA A 294 21.37 3.95 2.72
CA ALA A 294 21.53 4.87 1.60
C ALA A 294 20.60 4.52 0.41
N ALA A 295 20.46 3.22 0.12
CA ALA A 295 19.55 2.74 -0.91
C ALA A 295 18.08 2.93 -0.50
N ALA A 296 17.74 2.65 0.77
CA ALA A 296 16.39 2.87 1.29
C ALA A 296 15.95 4.33 1.22
N ARG A 297 16.81 5.29 1.59
CA ARG A 297 16.55 6.73 1.45
C ARG A 297 16.28 7.13 0.01
N ARG A 298 17.09 6.61 -0.92
CA ARG A 298 16.90 6.87 -2.34
C ARG A 298 15.56 6.34 -2.86
N ILE A 299 15.10 5.17 -2.39
CA ILE A 299 13.75 4.66 -2.70
C ILE A 299 12.69 5.69 -2.27
N THR A 300 12.77 6.18 -1.04
CA THR A 300 11.82 7.17 -0.51
C THR A 300 11.86 8.46 -1.32
N GLU A 301 13.04 8.97 -1.67
CA GLU A 301 13.23 10.20 -2.43
C GLU A 301 12.75 10.11 -3.89
N GLU A 302 12.99 8.98 -4.56
CA GLU A 302 12.66 8.79 -5.97
C GLU A 302 11.16 8.55 -6.20
N VAL A 303 10.50 7.88 -5.25
CA VAL A 303 9.08 7.50 -5.38
C VAL A 303 8.13 8.57 -4.80
N SER A 304 8.62 9.44 -3.91
CA SER A 304 7.82 10.53 -3.32
C SER A 304 7.80 11.81 -4.18
N ARG A 305 8.53 11.85 -5.29
CA ARG A 305 8.58 12.97 -6.24
C ARG A 305 7.64 12.73 -7.42
#